data_AF-A0A964LD82-F1
#
_entry.id   AF-A0A964LD82-F1
#
_cell.length_a   1.000
_cell.length_b   1.000
_cell.length_c   1.000
_cell.angle_alpha   90.00
_cell.angle_beta   90.00
_cell.angle_gamma   90.00
#
_symmetry.space_group_name_H-M   'P 1'
#
loop_
_entity.id
_entity.type
_entity.pdbx_description
1 polymer ?
#
loop_
_entity_poly.entity_id
_entity_poly.type
_entity_poly.pdbx_seq_one_letter_code
_entity_poly.pdbx_strand_id
1 'polypeptide(L)'
;MGKGQKAHRGDDGRDRHRRQRTDTDERRRHRQADLAVPKPARAPRRRPSMASSVPHGRQQDRRRSRHRGAHHQDAVQRGDYRVSDASRPEGQQASGGVPISGGNVMNTKKLNRTTFKTSREMDFFSEKELVTQTGHEVSEWPLVIVKELIDNALDACEEHTITPVITVAADASSITISDNGPGIPESTLAAALDFTIRASSREGYVSPTRGAQGNALMTLFPMPRVVDPAGRMIVEANGKRHVITVRADPISQRAVVHDDVSDIPKSKKTRLGVNKIKQALSSGTSISMEWSANEEEGIICWPFDGLTVHGKAYPGSFAQRFRELCMGFAMFNPHLTLHLDWFGEKKTFTATNPKWKKWLPSDPTSIHWYECQHLERLLGAYITHDRDAGQDRLVSDFIREFEGLTGSAKRTMVLDAADMKRMKLSELIVGDHLDSGRIEVLLGAMKRHTKPVASRRLGVIGEDHLRAFFVDGLGCVPDSFQYAKRTSEQKVKKSDFGADDKASFIPWCLESAFGYLDDGGDEDEERRRIFAGANFSASIKNPFRSFGSSGEGLEAELNKLHVGGYEPIVFGLHLVHPRLEFTDRGKTALIVGG
;
A
#
# COMPACT_ATOMS: atom_id res chain seq x y z
N MET A 1 7.41 -60.60 3.75
CA MET A 1 7.91 -61.98 3.89
C MET A 1 9.42 -61.97 3.75
N GLY A 2 10.15 -62.92 4.35
CA GLY A 2 11.63 -62.94 4.39
C GLY A 2 12.18 -62.72 5.81
N LYS A 3 12.79 -63.76 6.40
CA LYS A 3 13.34 -63.81 7.77
C LYS A 3 14.79 -64.31 7.75
N GLY A 4 15.59 -63.92 8.75
CA GLY A 4 16.84 -64.59 9.16
C GLY A 4 17.78 -63.61 9.88
N GLN A 5 17.89 -63.56 11.23
CA GLN A 5 18.52 -64.51 12.19
C GLN A 5 20.04 -64.68 11.97
N LYS A 6 20.95 -64.69 12.96
CA LYS A 6 20.98 -64.66 14.46
C LYS A 6 22.38 -64.09 14.87
N ALA A 7 22.64 -63.35 15.96
CA ALA A 7 22.36 -63.46 17.41
C ALA A 7 23.40 -64.26 18.25
N HIS A 8 24.13 -63.57 19.14
CA HIS A 8 24.71 -64.06 20.42
C HIS A 8 24.89 -62.84 21.38
N ARG A 9 24.20 -62.82 22.53
CA ARG A 9 24.59 -63.31 23.89
C ARG A 9 25.58 -62.38 24.61
N GLY A 10 25.35 -61.93 25.85
CA GLY A 10 24.21 -62.11 26.77
C GLY A 10 24.51 -61.51 28.17
N ASP A 11 23.49 -61.47 29.05
CA ASP A 11 23.48 -61.33 30.54
C ASP A 11 24.34 -60.22 31.22
N ASP A 12 24.07 -59.69 32.41
CA ASP A 12 22.93 -59.64 33.36
C ASP A 12 23.18 -58.33 34.18
N GLY A 13 22.27 -57.58 34.81
CA GLY A 13 21.14 -57.97 35.67
C GLY A 13 21.42 -57.53 37.13
N ARG A 14 20.46 -56.82 37.78
CA ARG A 14 20.37 -56.47 39.24
C ARG A 14 21.19 -55.26 39.76
N ASP A 15 20.80 -54.55 40.84
CA ASP A 15 19.48 -54.23 41.45
C ASP A 15 19.62 -53.02 42.43
N ARG A 16 18.56 -52.68 43.18
CA ARG A 16 18.24 -51.40 43.88
C ARG A 16 18.95 -51.07 45.21
N HIS A 17 18.75 -49.79 45.60
CA HIS A 17 18.84 -49.16 46.95
C HIS A 17 20.27 -48.90 47.48
N ARG A 18 20.57 -47.84 48.25
CA ARG A 18 19.84 -47.25 49.40
C ARG A 18 20.22 -45.78 49.68
N ARG A 19 19.40 -45.09 50.50
CA ARG A 19 19.59 -43.70 51.00
C ARG A 19 20.80 -43.53 51.92
N GLN A 20 21.36 -42.31 51.99
CA GLN A 20 21.60 -41.61 53.28
C GLN A 20 21.76 -40.09 53.12
N ARG A 21 21.40 -39.35 54.19
CA ARG A 21 21.61 -37.91 54.40
C ARG A 21 22.49 -37.72 55.64
N THR A 22 23.37 -36.73 55.62
CA THR A 22 23.89 -35.92 56.73
C THR A 22 24.37 -34.63 56.06
N ASP A 23 23.81 -33.44 56.19
CA ASP A 23 23.18 -32.73 57.33
C ASP A 23 24.20 -32.20 58.34
N THR A 24 23.96 -30.94 58.74
CA THR A 24 24.65 -30.04 59.71
C THR A 24 25.81 -29.14 59.25
N ASP A 25 25.98 -27.94 59.81
CA ASP A 25 25.04 -26.88 60.29
C ASP A 25 25.87 -25.60 60.58
N GLU A 26 25.20 -24.48 60.90
CA GLU A 26 25.70 -23.28 61.60
C GLU A 26 26.57 -22.26 60.84
N ARG A 27 26.53 -20.93 61.12
CA ARG A 27 25.55 -20.00 61.75
C ARG A 27 25.96 -18.59 61.24
N ARG A 28 25.09 -17.73 60.68
CA ARG A 28 23.93 -16.99 61.22
C ARG A 28 24.31 -15.72 62.02
N ARG A 29 23.55 -14.62 61.76
CA ARG A 29 23.54 -13.27 62.43
C ARG A 29 24.65 -12.34 61.92
N HIS A 30 24.50 -11.02 61.76
CA HIS A 30 23.43 -10.02 62.02
C HIS A 30 23.35 -9.06 60.78
N ARG A 31 22.49 -8.04 60.62
CA ARG A 31 21.44 -7.35 61.43
C ARG A 31 20.41 -6.68 60.48
N GLN A 32 19.30 -6.14 61.01
CA GLN A 32 18.61 -4.98 60.42
C GLN A 32 19.25 -3.68 60.93
N ALA A 33 19.26 -2.63 60.12
CA ALA A 33 19.33 -1.24 60.57
C ALA A 33 18.76 -0.31 59.48
N ASP A 34 17.87 0.60 59.89
CA ASP A 34 17.32 1.65 59.03
C ASP A 34 18.38 2.66 58.62
N LEU A 35 18.36 3.09 57.35
CA LEU A 35 18.84 4.41 56.94
C LEU A 35 17.91 4.96 55.86
N ALA A 36 17.44 6.19 56.09
CA ALA A 36 16.48 6.89 55.23
C ALA A 36 17.15 8.05 54.46
N VAL A 37 16.35 8.74 53.63
CA VAL A 37 16.61 10.08 53.04
C VAL A 37 17.52 10.06 51.78
N PRO A 38 17.35 10.93 50.76
CA PRO A 38 16.35 12.01 50.59
C PRO A 38 15.40 11.88 49.37
N LYS A 39 14.28 12.61 49.44
CA LYS A 39 13.54 13.06 48.24
C LYS A 39 14.31 14.21 47.58
N PRO A 40 14.41 14.29 46.23
CA PRO A 40 14.88 15.51 45.57
C PRO A 40 13.87 16.66 45.78
N ALA A 41 14.40 17.86 46.03
CA ALA A 41 13.62 19.02 46.41
C ALA A 41 12.84 19.64 45.23
N ARG A 42 11.66 20.22 45.53
CA ARG A 42 10.97 21.12 44.61
C ARG A 42 11.78 22.42 44.44
N ALA A 43 12.31 22.67 43.26
CA ALA A 43 12.73 24.00 42.83
C ALA A 43 11.51 24.83 42.36
N PRO A 44 11.53 26.17 42.47
CA PRO A 44 10.32 26.98 42.41
C PRO A 44 9.85 27.30 40.97
N ARG A 45 8.53 27.30 40.78
CA ARG A 45 7.88 27.87 39.58
C ARG A 45 8.19 29.37 39.46
N ARG A 46 9.09 29.76 38.56
CA ARG A 46 9.19 31.16 38.11
C ARG A 46 8.08 31.44 37.08
N ARG A 47 7.12 32.29 37.46
CA ARG A 47 6.26 33.02 36.51
C ARG A 47 7.02 34.28 36.05
N PRO A 48 7.03 34.60 34.75
CA PRO A 48 7.13 35.97 34.28
C PRO A 48 5.72 36.57 34.22
N SER A 49 5.49 37.66 34.95
CA SER A 49 4.30 38.50 34.80
C SER A 49 4.73 39.91 34.44
N MET A 50 4.51 40.32 33.19
CA MET A 50 4.41 41.70 32.72
C MET A 50 3.34 41.65 31.62
N ALA A 51 2.15 42.24 31.74
CA ALA A 51 1.81 43.60 32.15
C ALA A 51 2.32 44.68 31.17
N SER A 52 1.61 44.78 30.04
CA SER A 52 1.14 46.03 29.43
C SER A 52 2.06 47.27 29.44
N SER A 53 2.53 47.67 28.26
CA SER A 53 2.83 49.08 27.96
C SER A 53 2.43 49.42 26.50
N VAL A 54 1.27 50.04 26.34
CA VAL A 54 0.82 50.67 25.08
C VAL A 54 1.43 52.08 25.01
N PRO A 55 1.89 52.51 23.82
CA PRO A 55 1.70 53.90 23.41
C PRO A 55 0.71 54.02 22.23
N HIS A 56 -0.10 55.07 22.27
CA HIS A 56 -1.11 55.42 21.26
C HIS A 56 -0.58 56.49 20.28
N GLY A 57 -1.05 56.45 19.02
CA GLY A 57 -0.97 57.55 18.06
C GLY A 57 0.07 57.34 16.94
N ARG A 58 -0.21 57.69 15.66
CA ARG A 58 -1.29 58.54 15.11
C ARG A 58 -1.81 58.08 13.74
N GLN A 59 -3.09 58.39 13.52
CA GLN A 59 -3.75 58.86 12.28
C GLN A 59 -3.22 58.41 10.91
N GLN A 60 -4.03 57.62 10.18
CA GLN A 60 -4.97 58.06 9.12
C GLN A 60 -4.29 58.47 7.81
N ASP A 61 -4.63 57.77 6.73
CA ASP A 61 -5.32 58.46 5.64
C ASP A 61 -6.43 57.59 5.01
N ARG A 62 -7.41 58.25 4.38
CA ARG A 62 -8.64 57.68 3.82
C ARG A 62 -8.61 57.76 2.31
N ARG A 63 -8.98 56.68 1.60
CA ARG A 63 -9.81 56.82 0.38
C ARG A 63 -10.93 55.80 0.34
N ARG A 64 -12.14 56.32 0.08
CA ARG A 64 -13.37 55.56 -0.14
C ARG A 64 -13.54 55.32 -1.64
N SER A 65 -14.14 54.20 -2.01
CA SER A 65 -15.18 54.23 -3.03
C SER A 65 -16.31 53.29 -2.62
N ARG A 66 -17.56 53.70 -2.88
CA ARG A 66 -18.77 52.91 -2.69
C ARG A 66 -19.39 52.76 -4.06
N HIS A 67 -19.94 51.59 -4.37
CA HIS A 67 -21.24 51.56 -5.04
C HIS A 67 -22.09 50.39 -4.54
N ARG A 68 -23.40 50.67 -4.47
CA ARG A 68 -24.45 49.72 -4.09
C ARG A 68 -25.00 49.04 -5.35
N GLY A 69 -25.48 47.81 -5.20
CA GLY A 69 -26.39 47.13 -6.12
C GLY A 69 -26.91 45.88 -5.42
N ALA A 70 -28.23 45.67 -5.37
CA ALA A 70 -28.84 44.62 -4.56
C ALA A 70 -29.86 43.80 -5.38
N HIS A 71 -30.09 42.57 -4.92
CA HIS A 71 -31.19 41.67 -5.29
C HIS A 71 -31.43 41.34 -6.77
N HIS A 72 -31.23 40.07 -7.12
CA HIS A 72 -32.39 39.18 -7.29
C HIS A 72 -32.01 37.72 -7.02
N GLN A 73 -32.93 37.00 -6.36
CA GLN A 73 -32.97 35.54 -6.40
C GLN A 73 -33.80 35.12 -7.60
N ASP A 74 -33.44 34.02 -8.26
CA ASP A 74 -34.41 33.11 -8.86
C ASP A 74 -33.83 31.70 -9.00
N ALA A 75 -34.68 30.70 -8.82
CA ALA A 75 -34.32 29.29 -8.84
C ALA A 75 -34.67 28.66 -10.20
N VAL A 76 -33.87 27.70 -10.66
CA VAL A 76 -34.19 26.88 -11.84
C VAL A 76 -34.24 25.41 -11.45
N GLN A 77 -35.43 24.82 -11.56
CA GLN A 77 -35.68 23.39 -11.38
C GLN A 77 -35.41 22.60 -12.68
N ARG A 78 -35.32 21.27 -12.50
CA ARG A 78 -35.06 20.26 -13.54
C ARG A 78 -36.20 20.16 -14.58
N GLY A 79 -35.88 19.63 -15.76
CA GLY A 79 -36.87 19.16 -16.73
C GLY A 79 -36.24 18.26 -17.79
N ASP A 80 -36.41 16.94 -17.66
CA ASP A 80 -36.05 15.96 -18.69
C ASP A 80 -36.94 16.12 -19.93
N TYR A 81 -36.37 15.90 -21.12
CA TYR A 81 -37.16 15.76 -22.36
C TYR A 81 -36.99 14.37 -22.98
N ARG A 82 -38.08 13.60 -22.97
CA ARG A 82 -38.22 12.36 -23.76
C ARG A 82 -38.53 12.68 -25.21
N VAL A 83 -38.09 11.81 -26.10
CA VAL A 83 -38.40 11.82 -27.54
C VAL A 83 -39.71 11.06 -27.80
N SER A 84 -40.59 11.62 -28.63
CA SER A 84 -41.62 10.85 -29.33
C SER A 84 -41.93 11.45 -30.70
N ASP A 85 -41.93 10.57 -31.69
CA ASP A 85 -42.03 10.72 -33.14
C ASP A 85 -43.42 11.21 -33.65
N ALA A 86 -43.48 11.88 -34.82
CA ALA A 86 -44.66 11.95 -35.71
C ALA A 86 -44.44 12.76 -37.04
N SER A 87 -44.11 12.04 -38.11
CA SER A 87 -44.84 12.02 -39.40
C SER A 87 -45.38 13.29 -40.12
N ARG A 88 -44.65 13.68 -41.18
CA ARG A 88 -45.06 14.04 -42.57
C ARG A 88 -45.95 15.29 -42.91
N PRO A 89 -45.89 15.80 -44.17
CA PRO A 89 -46.37 17.14 -44.52
C PRO A 89 -47.39 17.25 -45.68
N GLU A 90 -48.28 18.25 -45.59
CA GLU A 90 -49.00 18.93 -46.68
C GLU A 90 -49.14 20.42 -46.25
N GLY A 91 -49.20 21.46 -47.07
CA GLY A 91 -49.13 21.55 -48.53
C GLY A 91 -50.00 22.71 -49.03
N GLN A 92 -49.44 23.91 -49.25
CA GLN A 92 -50.10 24.99 -50.02
C GLN A 92 -49.13 26.09 -50.50
N GLN A 93 -49.51 26.80 -51.56
CA GLN A 93 -48.65 27.64 -52.42
C GLN A 93 -48.98 29.15 -52.34
N ALA A 94 -48.19 29.93 -53.10
CA ALA A 94 -48.35 31.34 -53.49
C ALA A 94 -47.84 32.41 -52.49
N SER A 95 -47.16 33.49 -52.91
CA SER A 95 -46.62 33.85 -54.24
C SER A 95 -45.70 35.08 -54.15
N GLY A 96 -44.80 35.27 -55.13
CA GLY A 96 -44.31 36.59 -55.56
C GLY A 96 -42.92 37.02 -55.08
N GLY A 97 -41.94 37.03 -56.00
CA GLY A 97 -40.60 37.63 -55.78
C GLY A 97 -39.55 37.07 -56.74
N VAL A 98 -39.11 37.88 -57.71
CA VAL A 98 -38.09 37.53 -58.72
C VAL A 98 -36.84 38.40 -58.51
N PRO A 99 -35.69 38.08 -59.13
CA PRO A 99 -34.66 37.18 -58.63
C PRO A 99 -33.45 37.93 -58.05
N ILE A 100 -32.68 37.29 -57.17
CA ILE A 100 -31.32 37.77 -56.82
C ILE A 100 -30.28 36.76 -57.31
N SER A 101 -29.24 37.32 -57.92
CA SER A 101 -28.07 36.69 -58.55
C SER A 101 -27.57 35.40 -57.89
N GLY A 102 -27.10 34.47 -58.73
CA GLY A 102 -26.51 33.19 -58.31
C GLY A 102 -25.40 33.35 -57.27
N GLY A 103 -25.76 33.19 -56.00
CA GLY A 103 -24.83 32.85 -54.94
C GLY A 103 -24.32 31.44 -55.21
N ASN A 104 -23.03 31.31 -55.48
CA ASN A 104 -22.36 30.02 -55.56
C ASN A 104 -22.50 29.37 -54.18
N VAL A 105 -23.45 28.44 -54.01
CA VAL A 105 -23.67 27.75 -52.74
C VAL A 105 -22.44 26.91 -52.49
N MET A 106 -21.51 27.44 -51.70
CA MET A 106 -20.41 26.66 -51.15
C MET A 106 -21.05 25.54 -50.36
N ASN A 107 -21.06 24.36 -50.98
CA ASN A 107 -21.51 23.12 -50.36
C ASN A 107 -20.49 22.80 -49.26
N THR A 108 -20.69 23.42 -48.09
CA THR A 108 -19.83 23.30 -46.93
C THR A 108 -19.83 21.83 -46.52
N LYS A 109 -18.80 21.13 -46.97
CA LYS A 109 -18.71 19.67 -46.92
C LYS A 109 -18.73 19.22 -45.46
N LYS A 110 -19.92 18.93 -44.94
CA LYS A 110 -20.12 18.55 -43.55
C LYS A 110 -19.38 17.23 -43.32
N LEU A 111 -18.43 17.25 -42.40
CA LEU A 111 -17.68 16.06 -42.01
C LEU A 111 -18.62 15.13 -41.25
N ASN A 112 -19.02 14.04 -41.89
CA ASN A 112 -19.64 12.92 -41.19
C ASN A 112 -18.55 12.28 -40.31
N ARG A 113 -18.71 12.39 -38.98
CA ARG A 113 -17.75 11.84 -38.01
C ARG A 113 -17.83 10.32 -38.02
N THR A 114 -16.70 9.66 -38.25
CA THR A 114 -16.55 8.21 -38.09
C THR A 114 -16.22 7.89 -36.63
N THR A 115 -16.88 6.88 -36.06
CA THR A 115 -16.52 6.35 -34.74
C THR A 115 -15.33 5.41 -34.87
N PHE A 116 -14.20 5.79 -34.27
CA PHE A 116 -13.02 4.93 -34.17
C PHE A 116 -13.06 4.08 -32.89
N LYS A 117 -12.34 2.95 -32.90
CA LYS A 117 -12.19 2.05 -31.75
C LYS A 117 -10.71 1.86 -31.43
N THR A 118 -10.36 1.91 -30.16
CA THR A 118 -9.00 1.70 -29.64
C THR A 118 -8.99 0.48 -28.73
N SER A 119 -7.90 -0.30 -28.66
CA SER A 119 -7.79 -1.41 -27.71
C SER A 119 -7.65 -0.89 -26.28
N ARG A 120 -8.15 -1.65 -25.29
CA ARG A 120 -7.85 -1.40 -23.87
C ARG A 120 -6.39 -1.66 -23.51
N GLU A 121 -5.65 -2.39 -24.34
CA GLU A 121 -4.19 -2.48 -24.21
C GLU A 121 -3.53 -1.10 -24.27
N MET A 122 -4.13 -0.14 -24.98
CA MET A 122 -3.57 1.22 -25.14
C MET A 122 -3.56 2.01 -23.83
N ASP A 123 -4.36 1.63 -22.83
CA ASP A 123 -4.49 2.24 -21.50
C ASP A 123 -3.17 2.36 -20.69
N PHE A 124 -2.02 1.96 -21.24
CA PHE A 124 -0.68 1.96 -20.64
C PHE A 124 0.43 2.55 -21.53
N PHE A 125 0.14 3.06 -22.74
CA PHE A 125 1.19 3.38 -23.74
C PHE A 125 1.41 4.86 -24.07
N SER A 126 0.76 5.77 -23.34
CA SER A 126 1.07 7.20 -23.35
C SER A 126 1.21 7.76 -21.94
N GLU A 127 1.86 8.91 -21.82
CA GLU A 127 1.94 9.68 -20.56
C GLU A 127 0.57 9.85 -19.92
N LYS A 128 -0.40 10.38 -20.67
CA LYS A 128 -1.77 10.62 -20.22
C LYS A 128 -2.44 9.36 -19.67
N GLU A 129 -2.27 8.23 -20.34
CA GLU A 129 -2.87 6.96 -19.94
C GLU A 129 -2.18 6.40 -18.68
N LEU A 130 -0.85 6.44 -18.60
CA LEU A 130 -0.09 6.03 -17.41
C LEU A 130 -0.32 6.96 -16.20
N VAL A 131 -0.44 8.27 -16.38
CA VAL A 131 -0.91 9.21 -15.34
C VAL A 131 -2.31 8.80 -14.87
N THR A 132 -3.19 8.37 -15.79
CA THR A 132 -4.54 7.89 -15.45
C THR A 132 -4.53 6.53 -14.73
N GLN A 133 -3.60 5.62 -15.02
CA GLN A 133 -3.47 4.34 -14.31
C GLN A 133 -2.81 4.48 -12.93
N THR A 134 -1.78 5.31 -12.82
CA THR A 134 -1.01 5.51 -11.58
C THR A 134 -1.65 6.51 -10.64
N GLY A 135 -2.38 7.51 -11.15
CA GLY A 135 -2.81 8.68 -10.39
C GLY A 135 -1.70 9.67 -10.05
N HIS A 136 -0.57 9.60 -10.77
CA HIS A 136 0.64 10.39 -10.53
C HIS A 136 1.16 11.04 -11.82
N GLU A 137 1.56 12.30 -11.73
CA GLU A 137 2.24 13.03 -12.81
C GLU A 137 3.60 12.39 -13.12
N VAL A 138 4.13 12.62 -14.33
CA VAL A 138 5.33 11.95 -14.85
C VAL A 138 6.55 12.18 -13.93
N SER A 139 6.78 13.41 -13.47
CA SER A 139 7.78 13.77 -12.44
C SER A 139 7.66 13.01 -11.10
N GLU A 140 6.54 12.36 -10.80
CA GLU A 140 6.37 11.51 -9.60
C GLU A 140 6.54 10.02 -9.88
N TRP A 141 6.59 9.58 -11.14
CA TRP A 141 6.76 8.17 -11.50
C TRP A 141 7.97 7.48 -10.87
N PRO A 142 9.16 8.11 -10.69
CA PRO A 142 10.26 7.43 -10.01
C PRO A 142 9.95 7.09 -8.55
N LEU A 143 9.02 7.80 -7.89
CA LEU A 143 8.49 7.43 -6.57
C LEU A 143 7.47 6.28 -6.67
N VAL A 144 6.66 6.22 -7.73
CA VAL A 144 5.73 5.12 -8.00
C VAL A 144 6.49 3.80 -8.21
N ILE A 145 7.56 3.83 -9.01
CA ILE A 145 8.44 2.70 -9.28
C ILE A 145 9.04 2.16 -7.98
N VAL A 146 9.68 3.04 -7.19
CA VAL A 146 10.25 2.66 -5.88
C VAL A 146 9.19 2.09 -4.94
N LYS A 147 8.02 2.75 -4.84
CA LYS A 147 6.95 2.31 -3.95
C LYS A 147 6.46 0.91 -4.31
N GLU A 148 5.99 0.71 -5.53
CA GLU A 148 5.33 -0.55 -5.91
C GLU A 148 6.35 -1.69 -6.05
N LEU A 149 7.62 -1.43 -6.38
CA LEU A 149 8.68 -2.45 -6.35
C LEU A 149 9.10 -2.84 -4.93
N ILE A 150 9.18 -1.91 -3.98
CA ILE A 150 9.42 -2.25 -2.56
C ILE A 150 8.22 -3.02 -1.98
N ASP A 151 6.98 -2.63 -2.30
CA ASP A 151 5.78 -3.37 -1.87
C ASP A 151 5.83 -4.82 -2.35
N ASN A 152 6.11 -5.04 -3.65
CA ASN A 152 6.23 -6.37 -4.24
C ASN A 152 7.36 -7.20 -3.62
N ALA A 153 8.53 -6.58 -3.40
CA ALA A 153 9.69 -7.22 -2.77
C ALA A 153 9.41 -7.64 -1.31
N LEU A 154 8.75 -6.77 -0.53
CA LEU A 154 8.31 -7.06 0.83
C LEU A 154 7.33 -8.24 0.86
N ASP A 155 6.31 -8.20 0.01
CA ASP A 155 5.31 -9.24 -0.05
C ASP A 155 5.91 -10.60 -0.49
N ALA A 156 6.76 -10.61 -1.52
CA ALA A 156 7.42 -11.83 -2.01
C ALA A 156 8.34 -12.48 -0.95
N CYS A 157 9.03 -11.68 -0.15
CA CYS A 157 9.80 -12.20 1.00
C CYS A 157 8.86 -12.78 2.07
N GLU A 158 7.82 -12.04 2.44
CA GLU A 158 6.90 -12.42 3.52
C GLU A 158 6.08 -13.67 3.21
N GLU A 159 5.54 -13.79 1.99
CA GLU A 159 4.78 -14.96 1.54
C GLU A 159 5.63 -16.25 1.60
N HIS A 160 6.96 -16.12 1.48
CA HIS A 160 7.94 -17.21 1.62
C HIS A 160 8.60 -17.30 3.02
N THR A 161 8.15 -16.51 4.01
CA THR A 161 8.71 -16.45 5.37
C THR A 161 10.20 -16.07 5.42
N ILE A 162 10.65 -15.26 4.44
CA ILE A 162 12.00 -14.69 4.36
C ILE A 162 11.98 -13.32 5.07
N THR A 163 12.96 -13.05 5.93
CA THR A 163 13.18 -11.70 6.45
C THR A 163 13.68 -10.80 5.31
N PRO A 164 12.97 -9.72 4.95
CA PRO A 164 13.29 -8.93 3.77
C PRO A 164 14.57 -8.11 3.94
N VAL A 165 15.44 -8.22 2.94
CA VAL A 165 16.63 -7.41 2.71
C VAL A 165 16.49 -6.83 1.30
N ILE A 166 16.21 -5.53 1.23
CA ILE A 166 15.96 -4.82 -0.03
C ILE A 166 17.08 -3.82 -0.28
N THR A 167 17.55 -3.73 -1.52
CA THR A 167 18.46 -2.68 -1.99
C THR A 167 17.71 -1.80 -2.99
N VAL A 168 17.79 -0.48 -2.80
CA VAL A 168 17.30 0.55 -3.73
C VAL A 168 18.52 1.34 -4.19
N ALA A 169 18.77 1.37 -5.49
CA ALA A 169 19.87 2.14 -6.08
C ALA A 169 19.32 3.10 -7.15
N ALA A 170 19.88 4.31 -7.22
CA ALA A 170 19.54 5.31 -8.22
C ALA A 170 20.80 6.03 -8.72
N ASP A 171 20.92 6.21 -10.04
CA ASP A 171 22.04 6.88 -10.71
C ASP A 171 21.55 7.76 -11.89
N ALA A 172 22.46 8.23 -12.75
CA ALA A 172 22.12 9.10 -13.89
C ALA A 172 21.16 8.47 -14.92
N SER A 173 21.14 7.14 -14.99
CA SER A 173 20.54 6.33 -16.04
C SER A 173 19.58 5.25 -15.53
N SER A 174 19.50 5.02 -14.22
CA SER A 174 18.69 3.92 -13.69
C SER A 174 18.09 4.14 -12.29
N ILE A 175 16.99 3.42 -12.04
CA ILE A 175 16.51 3.06 -10.70
C ILE A 175 16.42 1.53 -10.62
N THR A 176 17.17 0.94 -9.70
CA THR A 176 17.19 -0.51 -9.44
C THR A 176 16.64 -0.83 -8.05
N ILE A 177 15.71 -1.78 -7.96
CA ILE A 177 15.27 -2.40 -6.70
C ILE A 177 15.62 -3.89 -6.75
N SER A 178 16.32 -4.39 -5.73
CA SER A 178 16.69 -5.80 -5.59
C SER A 178 16.27 -6.37 -4.23
N ASP A 179 15.75 -7.59 -4.22
CA ASP A 179 15.31 -8.31 -3.01
C ASP A 179 16.08 -9.61 -2.76
N ASN A 180 15.87 -10.21 -1.58
CA ASN A 180 16.42 -11.52 -1.19
C ASN A 180 15.34 -12.62 -1.15
N GLY A 181 14.23 -12.43 -1.87
CA GLY A 181 13.09 -13.32 -1.91
C GLY A 181 13.32 -14.59 -2.74
N PRO A 182 12.23 -15.19 -3.27
CA PRO A 182 12.30 -16.41 -4.09
C PRO A 182 12.64 -16.15 -5.57
N GLY A 183 12.66 -14.88 -6.01
CA GLY A 183 12.76 -14.48 -7.41
C GLY A 183 11.42 -14.61 -8.15
N ILE A 184 11.05 -13.60 -8.95
CA ILE A 184 9.81 -13.63 -9.74
C ILE A 184 9.77 -14.84 -10.70
N PRO A 185 8.70 -15.64 -10.71
CA PRO A 185 8.54 -16.73 -11.69
C PRO A 185 8.35 -16.20 -13.12
N GLU A 186 8.93 -16.90 -14.11
CA GLU A 186 8.77 -16.55 -15.54
C GLU A 186 7.28 -16.48 -15.95
N SER A 187 6.41 -17.34 -15.40
CA SER A 187 4.96 -17.31 -15.66
C SER A 187 4.28 -16.07 -15.08
N THR A 188 4.74 -15.55 -13.94
CA THR A 188 4.25 -14.30 -13.34
C THR A 188 4.70 -13.10 -14.16
N LEU A 189 5.96 -13.11 -14.63
CA LEU A 189 6.48 -12.08 -15.53
C LEU A 189 5.73 -12.06 -16.86
N ALA A 190 5.50 -13.22 -17.48
CA ALA A 190 4.71 -13.33 -18.71
C ALA A 190 3.27 -12.82 -18.54
N ALA A 191 2.59 -13.17 -17.44
CA ALA A 191 1.25 -12.66 -17.15
C ALA A 191 1.23 -11.13 -16.91
N ALA A 192 2.31 -10.56 -16.34
CA ALA A 192 2.45 -9.11 -16.16
C ALA A 192 2.83 -8.36 -17.45
N LEU A 193 3.13 -9.07 -18.54
CA LEU A 193 3.37 -8.54 -19.89
C LEU A 193 2.19 -8.80 -20.84
N ASP A 194 1.15 -9.51 -20.41
CA ASP A 194 -0.08 -9.71 -21.19
C ASP A 194 -1.08 -8.59 -20.92
N PHE A 195 -1.01 -7.56 -21.76
CA PHE A 195 -1.91 -6.39 -21.71
C PHE A 195 -3.37 -6.69 -22.12
N THR A 196 -3.70 -7.94 -22.51
CA THR A 196 -5.07 -8.33 -22.86
C THR A 196 -5.88 -8.82 -21.66
N ILE A 197 -5.20 -9.25 -20.59
CA ILE A 197 -5.82 -9.76 -19.35
C ILE A 197 -5.66 -8.77 -18.19
N ARG A 198 -6.41 -9.03 -17.11
CA ARG A 198 -6.16 -8.39 -15.82
C ARG A 198 -6.00 -9.47 -14.76
N ALA A 199 -4.77 -9.72 -14.35
CA ALA A 199 -4.43 -10.71 -13.34
C ALA A 199 -4.20 -10.05 -11.97
N SER A 200 -4.89 -10.54 -10.94
CA SER A 200 -4.59 -10.22 -9.54
C SER A 200 -4.83 -11.43 -8.66
N SER A 201 -3.84 -11.82 -7.88
CA SER A 201 -3.98 -12.85 -6.83
C SER A 201 -4.71 -12.35 -5.58
N ARG A 202 -5.04 -11.05 -5.51
CA ARG A 202 -5.52 -10.40 -4.28
C ARG A 202 -6.85 -9.66 -4.41
N GLU A 203 -7.26 -9.27 -5.62
CA GLU A 203 -8.44 -8.38 -5.81
C GLU A 203 -9.77 -9.01 -5.36
N GLY A 204 -9.89 -10.33 -5.38
CA GLY A 204 -11.08 -11.05 -4.88
C GLY A 204 -11.13 -11.18 -3.35
N TYR A 205 -10.01 -11.00 -2.65
CA TYR A 205 -9.91 -11.27 -1.21
C TYR A 205 -9.97 -9.98 -0.39
N VAL A 206 -10.62 -10.06 0.77
CA VAL A 206 -10.57 -9.00 1.78
C VAL A 206 -9.45 -9.36 2.76
N SER A 207 -8.35 -8.61 2.74
CA SER A 207 -7.21 -8.79 3.65
C SER A 207 -6.31 -7.55 3.67
N PRO A 208 -5.53 -7.31 4.75
CA PRO A 208 -4.68 -6.13 4.89
C PRO A 208 -3.42 -6.24 3.99
N THR A 209 -3.58 -5.97 2.69
CA THR A 209 -2.51 -6.03 1.68
C THR A 209 -1.95 -4.64 1.35
N ARG A 210 -0.70 -4.59 0.89
CA ARG A 210 -0.03 -3.36 0.39
C ARG A 210 -0.57 -2.92 -0.98
N GLY A 211 -0.90 -3.89 -1.83
CA GLY A 211 -1.53 -3.69 -3.13
C GLY A 211 -2.49 -4.82 -3.47
N ALA A 212 -3.71 -4.46 -3.91
CA ALA A 212 -4.80 -5.40 -4.21
C ALA A 212 -5.10 -5.55 -5.71
N GLN A 213 -4.76 -4.55 -6.54
CA GLN A 213 -5.28 -4.46 -7.91
C GLN A 213 -4.55 -5.30 -8.97
N GLY A 214 -3.36 -5.85 -8.67
CA GLY A 214 -2.55 -6.69 -9.57
C GLY A 214 -1.77 -5.94 -10.67
N ASN A 215 -2.24 -4.75 -11.07
CA ASN A 215 -1.75 -4.02 -12.26
C ASN A 215 -0.37 -3.34 -12.13
N ALA A 216 0.32 -3.43 -10.99
CA ALA A 216 1.53 -2.62 -10.72
C ALA A 216 2.59 -2.79 -11.82
N LEU A 217 3.09 -4.01 -12.03
CA LEU A 217 4.11 -4.28 -13.06
C LEU A 217 3.64 -3.92 -14.48
N MET A 218 2.36 -4.15 -14.81
CA MET A 218 1.79 -3.76 -16.11
C MET A 218 1.88 -2.24 -16.36
N THR A 219 1.77 -1.42 -15.30
CA THR A 219 1.98 0.04 -15.42
C THR A 219 3.45 0.43 -15.46
N LEU A 220 4.36 -0.34 -14.84
CA LEU A 220 5.80 -0.01 -14.80
C LEU A 220 6.54 -0.38 -16.08
N PHE A 221 6.21 -1.50 -16.75
CA PHE A 221 6.96 -1.94 -17.94
C PHE A 221 6.93 -0.97 -19.13
N PRO A 222 5.83 -0.23 -19.40
CA PRO A 222 5.81 0.76 -20.48
C PRO A 222 6.47 2.10 -20.13
N MET A 223 6.49 2.50 -18.85
CA MET A 223 7.04 3.80 -18.40
C MET A 223 8.39 4.16 -19.04
N PRO A 224 9.42 3.29 -19.06
CA PRO A 224 10.73 3.69 -19.58
C PRO A 224 10.67 4.07 -21.07
N ARG A 225 9.85 3.38 -21.86
CA ARG A 225 9.75 3.65 -23.31
C ARG A 225 8.86 4.84 -23.64
N VAL A 226 8.02 5.27 -22.69
CA VAL A 226 7.19 6.48 -22.77
C VAL A 226 8.02 7.72 -22.47
N VAL A 227 8.86 7.69 -21.44
CA VAL A 227 9.72 8.85 -21.07
C VAL A 227 11.00 8.96 -21.92
N ASP A 228 11.53 7.84 -22.44
CA ASP A 228 12.75 7.83 -23.24
C ASP A 228 12.71 6.80 -24.38
N PRO A 229 13.01 7.18 -25.64
CA PRO A 229 13.45 6.22 -26.64
C PRO A 229 14.69 5.45 -26.14
N ALA A 230 14.83 4.16 -26.48
CA ALA A 230 15.86 3.28 -25.88
C ALA A 230 15.71 2.98 -24.36
N GLY A 231 14.80 3.65 -23.65
CA GLY A 231 14.37 3.25 -22.31
C GLY A 231 13.83 1.82 -22.27
N ARG A 232 14.18 1.08 -21.21
CA ARG A 232 13.90 -0.35 -21.04
C ARG A 232 13.72 -0.75 -19.56
N MET A 233 13.15 -1.92 -19.32
CA MET A 233 13.13 -2.58 -18.02
C MET A 233 14.01 -3.83 -18.05
N ILE A 234 14.91 -3.99 -17.09
CA ILE A 234 15.70 -5.19 -16.88
C ILE A 234 15.11 -5.96 -15.70
N VAL A 235 14.85 -7.25 -15.87
CA VAL A 235 14.42 -8.14 -14.77
C VAL A 235 15.41 -9.30 -14.67
N GLU A 236 16.07 -9.42 -13.52
CA GLU A 236 16.98 -10.51 -13.18
C GLU A 236 16.41 -11.34 -12.03
N ALA A 237 16.08 -12.60 -12.30
CA ALA A 237 15.57 -13.55 -11.31
C ALA A 237 15.80 -14.99 -11.78
N ASN A 238 15.87 -15.95 -10.85
CA ASN A 238 15.91 -17.38 -11.16
C ASN A 238 17.03 -17.83 -12.15
N GLY A 239 18.10 -17.03 -12.28
CA GLY A 239 19.19 -17.26 -13.22
C GLY A 239 18.95 -16.75 -14.65
N LYS A 240 17.83 -16.06 -14.90
CA LYS A 240 17.49 -15.39 -16.15
C LYS A 240 17.61 -13.88 -16.05
N ARG A 241 17.99 -13.25 -17.16
CA ARG A 241 18.00 -11.80 -17.36
C ARG A 241 17.12 -11.49 -18.58
N HIS A 242 16.04 -10.79 -18.32
CA HIS A 242 15.05 -10.30 -19.28
C HIS A 242 15.36 -8.84 -19.59
N VAL A 243 15.46 -8.48 -20.87
CA VAL A 243 15.62 -7.10 -21.34
C VAL A 243 14.34 -6.73 -22.08
N ILE A 244 13.43 -6.08 -21.34
CA ILE A 244 12.06 -5.83 -21.75
C ILE A 244 11.94 -4.41 -22.30
N THR A 245 11.36 -4.31 -23.49
CA THR A 245 10.82 -3.05 -24.01
C THR A 245 9.37 -3.25 -24.40
N VAL A 246 8.51 -2.30 -24.03
CA VAL A 246 7.08 -2.36 -24.36
C VAL A 246 6.69 -1.06 -25.05
N ARG A 247 5.95 -1.15 -26.15
CA ARG A 247 5.50 0.01 -26.92
C ARG A 247 4.12 -0.25 -27.53
N ALA A 248 3.41 0.80 -27.89
CA ALA A 248 2.31 0.67 -28.83
C ALA A 248 2.82 0.37 -30.25
N ASP A 249 2.04 -0.40 -31.01
CA ASP A 249 2.10 -0.36 -32.47
C ASP A 249 1.29 0.84 -33.00
N PRO A 250 1.90 1.76 -33.78
CA PRO A 250 1.24 3.00 -34.18
C PRO A 250 0.06 2.78 -35.15
N ILE A 251 0.01 1.65 -35.87
CA ILE A 251 -1.01 1.38 -36.88
C ILE A 251 -2.17 0.57 -36.27
N SER A 252 -1.85 -0.54 -35.61
CA SER A 252 -2.83 -1.48 -35.06
C SER A 252 -3.34 -1.11 -33.67
N GLN A 253 -2.68 -0.18 -32.97
CA GLN A 253 -3.04 0.27 -31.62
C GLN A 253 -3.18 -0.94 -30.67
N ARG A 254 -2.07 -1.68 -30.59
CA ARG A 254 -1.87 -2.92 -29.82
C ARG A 254 -0.55 -2.87 -29.07
N ALA A 255 -0.46 -3.61 -27.98
CA ALA A 255 0.80 -3.79 -27.26
C ALA A 255 1.81 -4.57 -28.11
N VAL A 256 3.05 -4.07 -28.19
CA VAL A 256 4.20 -4.81 -28.70
C VAL A 256 5.21 -4.95 -27.57
N VAL A 257 5.31 -6.17 -27.06
CA VAL A 257 6.31 -6.58 -26.07
C VAL A 257 7.51 -7.16 -26.82
N HIS A 258 8.71 -6.75 -26.45
CA HIS A 258 9.95 -7.42 -26.83
C HIS A 258 10.74 -7.73 -25.56
N ASP A 259 10.99 -9.00 -25.31
CA ASP A 259 11.74 -9.52 -24.17
C ASP A 259 12.93 -10.34 -24.69
N ASP A 260 14.15 -9.81 -24.54
CA ASP A 260 15.39 -10.52 -24.85
C ASP A 260 15.90 -11.24 -23.60
N VAL A 261 15.82 -12.58 -23.62
CA VAL A 261 16.06 -13.44 -22.45
C VAL A 261 17.41 -14.14 -22.56
N SER A 262 18.26 -13.90 -21.58
CA SER A 262 19.61 -14.47 -21.48
C SER A 262 19.84 -15.19 -20.14
N ASP A 263 20.73 -16.17 -20.11
CA ASP A 263 21.17 -16.79 -18.86
C ASP A 263 22.16 -15.87 -18.13
N ILE A 264 21.93 -15.61 -16.84
CA ILE A 264 22.88 -14.90 -16.00
C ILE A 264 24.13 -15.77 -15.84
N PRO A 265 25.35 -15.27 -16.17
CA PRO A 265 26.57 -16.04 -16.02
C PRO A 265 26.76 -16.50 -14.58
N LYS A 266 26.78 -17.82 -14.35
CA LYS A 266 27.06 -18.41 -13.04
C LYS A 266 28.42 -17.90 -12.56
N SER A 267 28.41 -16.97 -11.59
CA SER A 267 29.65 -16.37 -11.10
C SER A 267 30.60 -17.46 -10.60
N LYS A 268 31.83 -17.46 -11.12
CA LYS A 268 32.88 -18.32 -10.56
C LYS A 268 33.04 -17.92 -9.10
N LYS A 269 32.86 -18.88 -8.18
CA LYS A 269 32.94 -18.68 -6.71
C LYS A 269 34.16 -17.81 -6.36
N THR A 270 33.93 -16.52 -6.19
CA THR A 270 34.95 -15.56 -5.76
C THR A 270 35.23 -15.82 -4.29
N ARG A 271 36.51 -15.78 -3.91
CA ARG A 271 36.93 -16.10 -2.53
C ARG A 271 36.32 -15.11 -1.55
N LEU A 272 36.06 -15.59 -0.34
CA LEU A 272 35.33 -14.88 0.72
C LEU A 272 35.85 -13.45 0.95
N GLY A 273 34.93 -12.49 1.05
CA GLY A 273 35.22 -11.12 1.47
C GLY A 273 34.13 -10.11 1.08
N VAL A 274 33.62 -10.20 -0.14
CA VAL A 274 32.72 -9.22 -0.78
C VAL A 274 31.63 -10.01 -1.54
N ASN A 275 30.32 -9.96 -1.26
CA ASN A 275 29.53 -9.27 -0.22
C ASN A 275 28.47 -10.24 0.30
N LYS A 276 28.20 -10.28 1.62
CA LYS A 276 27.04 -11.02 2.16
C LYS A 276 25.72 -10.56 1.53
N ILE A 277 25.60 -9.27 1.19
CA ILE A 277 24.45 -8.69 0.49
C ILE A 277 24.29 -9.30 -0.91
N LYS A 278 25.33 -9.30 -1.76
CA LYS A 278 25.26 -9.93 -3.10
C LYS A 278 24.95 -11.43 -3.05
N GLN A 279 25.34 -12.12 -1.98
CA GLN A 279 24.99 -13.53 -1.78
C GLN A 279 23.54 -13.69 -1.31
N ALA A 280 23.04 -12.82 -0.42
CA ALA A 280 21.64 -12.84 0.03
C ALA A 280 20.65 -12.50 -1.10
N LEU A 281 20.99 -11.55 -1.98
CA LEU A 281 20.16 -11.16 -3.13
C LEU A 281 20.19 -12.19 -4.28
N SER A 282 21.09 -13.18 -4.25
CA SER A 282 21.31 -14.10 -5.37
C SER A 282 20.18 -15.09 -5.68
N SER A 283 19.16 -15.18 -4.80
CA SER A 283 17.92 -15.94 -5.02
C SER A 283 16.71 -15.07 -5.34
N GLY A 284 16.80 -13.75 -5.15
CA GLY A 284 15.66 -12.84 -5.24
C GLY A 284 15.43 -12.29 -6.65
N THR A 285 14.63 -11.24 -6.72
CA THR A 285 14.40 -10.44 -7.93
C THR A 285 15.27 -9.19 -7.91
N SER A 286 15.80 -8.78 -9.06
CA SER A 286 16.30 -7.43 -9.28
C SER A 286 15.59 -6.83 -10.49
N ILE A 287 14.96 -5.67 -10.31
CA ILE A 287 14.27 -4.93 -11.38
C ILE A 287 14.94 -3.58 -11.52
N SER A 288 15.46 -3.28 -12.71
CA SER A 288 16.06 -1.99 -13.06
C SER A 288 15.29 -1.33 -14.18
N MET A 289 14.80 -0.11 -13.94
CA MET A 289 14.35 0.77 -15.01
C MET A 289 15.56 1.55 -15.52
N GLU A 290 15.83 1.48 -16.82
CA GLU A 290 16.99 2.12 -17.46
C GLU A 290 16.56 3.09 -18.56
N TRP A 291 17.26 4.21 -18.67
CA TRP A 291 17.11 5.25 -19.71
C TRP A 291 18.49 5.84 -20.09
N SER A 292 18.48 6.69 -21.11
CA SER A 292 19.64 7.44 -21.59
C SER A 292 20.06 8.50 -20.58
N ALA A 293 21.26 8.40 -20.02
CA ALA A 293 21.79 9.44 -19.13
C ALA A 293 21.86 10.79 -19.86
N ASN A 294 21.28 11.83 -19.27
CA ASN A 294 21.43 13.22 -19.71
C ASN A 294 22.10 14.04 -18.60
N GLU A 295 23.09 14.86 -18.98
CA GLU A 295 23.84 15.74 -18.10
C GLU A 295 24.07 17.07 -18.80
N GLU A 296 23.49 18.13 -18.26
CA GLU A 296 23.53 19.49 -18.81
C GLU A 296 24.29 20.39 -17.81
N GLU A 297 25.43 20.95 -18.21
CA GLU A 297 26.28 21.81 -17.35
C GLU A 297 26.70 21.15 -16.01
N GLY A 298 26.79 19.82 -15.96
CA GLY A 298 27.07 19.04 -14.74
C GLY A 298 25.81 18.63 -13.96
N ILE A 299 24.63 19.05 -14.40
CA ILE A 299 23.33 18.73 -13.81
C ILE A 299 22.76 17.49 -14.49
N ILE A 300 22.64 16.41 -13.70
CA ILE A 300 21.95 15.20 -14.13
C ILE A 300 20.45 15.50 -14.24
N CYS A 301 19.90 15.26 -15.42
CA CYS A 301 18.49 15.45 -15.75
C CYS A 301 17.88 14.09 -16.09
N TRP A 302 16.91 13.63 -15.29
CA TRP A 302 16.15 12.43 -15.62
C TRP A 302 14.99 12.75 -16.57
N PRO A 303 14.53 11.80 -17.40
CA PRO A 303 13.51 12.04 -18.43
C PRO A 303 12.08 12.25 -17.89
N PHE A 304 11.89 12.35 -16.56
CA PHE A 304 10.58 12.54 -15.93
C PHE A 304 10.24 14.02 -15.80
N ASP A 305 9.66 14.64 -16.83
CA ASP A 305 9.44 16.10 -16.93
C ASP A 305 10.73 16.95 -16.81
N GLY A 306 11.89 16.39 -17.20
CA GLY A 306 13.18 17.09 -17.06
C GLY A 306 13.65 17.25 -15.61
N LEU A 307 13.25 16.31 -14.73
CA LEU A 307 13.57 16.31 -13.31
C LEU A 307 15.09 16.40 -13.07
N THR A 308 15.53 17.52 -12.50
CA THR A 308 16.92 17.73 -12.07
C THR A 308 17.15 17.02 -10.74
N VAL A 309 18.16 16.13 -10.69
CA VAL A 309 18.42 15.25 -9.54
C VAL A 309 19.79 15.46 -8.89
N HIS A 310 20.48 16.55 -9.24
CA HIS A 310 21.84 16.84 -8.79
C HIS A 310 21.96 16.97 -7.26
N GLY A 311 22.91 16.22 -6.68
CA GLY A 311 23.57 16.58 -5.43
C GLY A 311 22.87 16.18 -4.13
N LYS A 312 23.37 16.76 -3.02
CA LYS A 312 22.84 16.51 -1.66
C LYS A 312 21.36 16.86 -1.61
N ALA A 313 20.56 15.99 -1.02
CA ALA A 313 19.16 16.28 -0.73
C ALA A 313 19.05 17.49 0.19
N TYR A 314 18.46 18.57 -0.33
CA TYR A 314 18.09 19.78 0.41
C TYR A 314 16.58 19.76 0.74
N PRO A 315 16.10 20.60 1.67
CA PRO A 315 14.69 20.64 2.05
C PRO A 315 13.75 20.86 0.85
N GLY A 316 12.66 20.10 0.77
CA GLY A 316 11.68 20.12 -0.33
C GLY A 316 12.12 19.42 -1.63
N SER A 317 13.39 19.01 -1.76
CA SER A 317 13.92 18.40 -2.99
C SER A 317 13.32 17.04 -3.33
N PHE A 318 13.33 16.67 -4.62
CA PHE A 318 12.97 15.32 -5.05
C PHE A 318 13.85 14.25 -4.38
N ALA A 319 15.16 14.51 -4.26
CA ALA A 319 16.09 13.61 -3.58
C ALA A 319 15.69 13.37 -2.11
N GLN A 320 15.21 14.39 -1.39
CA GLN A 320 14.65 14.21 -0.05
C GLN A 320 13.40 13.33 -0.08
N ARG A 321 12.41 13.64 -0.94
CA ARG A 321 11.17 12.87 -1.07
C ARG A 321 11.43 11.38 -1.35
N PHE A 322 12.37 11.08 -2.24
CA PHE A 322 12.79 9.71 -2.56
C PHE A 322 13.39 8.99 -1.34
N ARG A 323 14.32 9.66 -0.65
CA ARG A 323 14.95 9.15 0.58
C ARG A 323 13.90 8.95 1.69
N GLU A 324 12.91 9.83 1.79
CA GLU A 324 11.83 9.77 2.78
C GLU A 324 10.83 8.65 2.51
N LEU A 325 10.48 8.40 1.25
CA LEU A 325 9.69 7.21 0.89
C LEU A 325 10.39 5.92 1.36
N CYS A 326 11.71 5.80 1.09
CA CYS A 326 12.52 4.68 1.56
C CYS A 326 12.58 4.60 3.10
N MET A 327 12.69 5.74 3.80
CA MET A 327 12.63 5.80 5.26
C MET A 327 11.27 5.36 5.81
N GLY A 328 10.17 5.77 5.17
CA GLY A 328 8.81 5.34 5.54
C GLY A 328 8.64 3.83 5.45
N PHE A 329 9.19 3.19 4.41
CA PHE A 329 9.20 1.73 4.32
C PHE A 329 9.96 1.08 5.48
N ALA A 330 11.14 1.59 5.84
CA ALA A 330 11.90 1.08 6.99
C ALA A 330 11.21 1.33 8.35
N MET A 331 10.48 2.44 8.50
CA MET A 331 9.71 2.81 9.69
C MET A 331 8.44 1.97 9.87
N PHE A 332 7.80 1.56 8.78
CA PHE A 332 6.54 0.78 8.83
C PHE A 332 6.74 -0.73 8.76
N ASN A 333 7.98 -1.20 8.64
CA ASN A 333 8.32 -2.62 8.51
C ASN A 333 9.50 -2.97 9.45
N PRO A 334 9.25 -3.26 10.74
CA PRO A 334 10.31 -3.52 11.74
C PRO A 334 11.29 -4.66 11.39
N HIS A 335 10.90 -5.58 10.51
CA HIS A 335 11.69 -6.70 9.98
C HIS A 335 12.50 -6.39 8.71
N LEU A 336 12.29 -5.23 8.07
CA LEU A 336 12.97 -4.84 6.86
C LEU A 336 14.40 -4.35 7.15
N THR A 337 15.37 -4.90 6.43
CA THR A 337 16.67 -4.23 6.22
C THR A 337 16.64 -3.58 4.84
N LEU A 338 16.80 -2.25 4.77
CA LEU A 338 16.82 -1.50 3.52
C LEU A 338 18.18 -0.84 3.31
N HIS A 339 18.82 -1.14 2.19
CA HIS A 339 20.01 -0.46 1.70
C HIS A 339 19.60 0.55 0.64
N LEU A 340 19.94 1.82 0.82
CA LEU A 340 19.71 2.88 -0.16
C LEU A 340 21.07 3.35 -0.69
N ASP A 341 21.24 3.35 -2.02
CA ASP A 341 22.40 3.88 -2.74
C ASP A 341 21.91 5.02 -3.65
N TRP A 342 22.03 6.27 -3.20
CA TRP A 342 21.63 7.45 -3.98
C TRP A 342 22.88 8.07 -4.59
N PHE A 343 23.14 7.82 -5.87
CA PHE A 343 24.31 8.35 -6.59
C PHE A 343 25.64 8.05 -5.86
N GLY A 344 25.78 6.87 -5.28
CA GLY A 344 26.94 6.45 -4.47
C GLY A 344 26.84 6.77 -2.99
N GLU A 345 25.93 7.65 -2.56
CA GLU A 345 25.66 7.94 -1.14
C GLU A 345 24.86 6.80 -0.52
N LYS A 346 25.54 5.97 0.29
CA LYS A 346 24.97 4.76 0.89
C LYS A 346 24.43 4.99 2.29
N LYS A 347 23.14 4.70 2.49
CA LYS A 347 22.49 4.62 3.80
C LYS A 347 21.92 3.21 4.01
N THR A 348 21.97 2.70 5.25
CA THR A 348 21.37 1.40 5.60
C THR A 348 20.45 1.58 6.80
N PHE A 349 19.25 1.04 6.68
CA PHE A 349 18.28 0.89 7.77
C PHE A 349 18.27 -0.59 8.14
N THR A 350 18.64 -0.94 9.36
CA THR A 350 18.72 -2.34 9.81
C THR A 350 17.41 -2.76 10.47
N ALA A 351 16.95 -3.97 10.17
CA ALA A 351 15.78 -4.56 10.81
C ALA A 351 15.92 -4.61 12.35
N THR A 352 15.08 -3.87 13.05
CA THR A 352 15.03 -3.87 14.53
C THR A 352 14.39 -5.14 15.11
N ASN A 353 13.47 -5.76 14.36
CA ASN A 353 12.75 -6.96 14.74
C ASN A 353 12.60 -7.91 13.53
N PRO A 354 13.65 -8.65 13.15
CA PRO A 354 13.63 -9.63 12.05
C PRO A 354 12.55 -10.73 12.15
N LYS A 355 11.96 -10.91 13.34
CA LYS A 355 10.92 -11.91 13.64
C LYS A 355 9.54 -11.28 13.89
N TRP A 356 9.37 -10.01 13.49
CA TRP A 356 8.11 -9.31 13.59
C TRP A 356 6.98 -10.05 12.86
N LYS A 357 5.76 -9.91 13.37
CA LYS A 357 4.59 -10.62 12.86
C LYS A 357 3.46 -9.66 12.59
N LYS A 358 2.88 -9.80 11.41
CA LYS A 358 1.65 -9.18 10.96
C LYS A 358 0.79 -10.22 10.25
N TRP A 359 -0.40 -9.82 9.82
CA TRP A 359 -1.19 -10.63 8.90
C TRP A 359 -0.56 -10.58 7.50
N LEU A 360 -0.52 -11.73 6.83
CA LEU A 360 0.04 -11.88 5.48
C LEU A 360 -1.07 -12.04 4.43
N PRO A 361 -0.83 -11.69 3.16
CA PRO A 361 -1.76 -12.00 2.06
C PRO A 361 -2.07 -13.51 1.95
N SER A 362 -1.13 -14.36 2.38
CA SER A 362 -1.24 -15.82 2.42
C SER A 362 -1.92 -16.39 3.68
N ASP A 363 -2.25 -15.57 4.68
CA ASP A 363 -3.02 -16.02 5.85
C ASP A 363 -4.52 -16.18 5.50
N PRO A 364 -5.19 -17.29 5.89
CA PRO A 364 -6.62 -17.54 5.63
C PRO A 364 -7.52 -16.36 6.01
N THR A 365 -8.24 -15.75 5.05
CA THR A 365 -9.00 -14.52 5.33
C THR A 365 -10.13 -14.72 6.34
N SER A 366 -10.48 -13.67 7.10
CA SER A 366 -11.59 -13.77 8.07
C SER A 366 -12.92 -13.41 7.42
N ILE A 367 -13.89 -14.33 7.49
CA ILE A 367 -15.25 -14.10 6.97
C ILE A 367 -15.96 -12.90 7.63
N HIS A 368 -15.53 -12.47 8.82
CA HIS A 368 -16.06 -11.28 9.50
C HIS A 368 -15.76 -9.97 8.75
N TRP A 369 -14.78 -9.99 7.84
CA TRP A 369 -14.42 -8.82 7.01
C TRP A 369 -15.25 -8.70 5.73
N TYR A 370 -16.03 -9.73 5.40
CA TYR A 370 -16.84 -9.78 4.17
C TYR A 370 -18.27 -9.30 4.44
N GLU A 371 -18.81 -8.62 3.44
CA GLU A 371 -20.25 -8.39 3.24
C GLU A 371 -20.72 -9.30 2.09
N CYS A 372 -22.03 -9.37 1.83
CA CYS A 372 -22.56 -10.29 0.79
C CYS A 372 -21.91 -10.04 -0.58
N GLN A 373 -21.85 -8.77 -1.03
CA GLN A 373 -21.23 -8.39 -2.30
C GLN A 373 -19.75 -8.77 -2.41
N HIS A 374 -19.00 -8.67 -1.31
CA HIS A 374 -17.60 -9.12 -1.26
C HIS A 374 -17.48 -10.64 -1.43
N LEU A 375 -18.38 -11.41 -0.79
CA LEU A 375 -18.38 -12.86 -0.88
C LEU A 375 -18.87 -13.35 -2.25
N GLU A 376 -19.90 -12.73 -2.82
CA GLU A 376 -20.39 -12.96 -4.18
C GLU A 376 -19.28 -12.76 -5.22
N ARG A 377 -18.55 -11.63 -5.14
CA ARG A 377 -17.44 -11.35 -6.05
C ARG A 377 -16.34 -12.42 -5.98
N LEU A 378 -16.00 -12.88 -4.77
CA LEU A 378 -15.02 -13.94 -4.58
C LEU A 378 -15.52 -15.30 -5.09
N LEU A 379 -16.77 -15.68 -4.79
CA LEU A 379 -17.42 -16.89 -5.29
C LEU A 379 -17.45 -16.91 -6.83
N GLY A 380 -17.85 -15.81 -7.46
CA GLY A 380 -17.84 -15.66 -8.91
C GLY A 380 -16.45 -15.89 -9.51
N ALA A 381 -15.40 -15.33 -8.90
CA ALA A 381 -14.02 -15.53 -9.34
C ALA A 381 -13.59 -17.00 -9.27
N TYR A 382 -13.90 -17.72 -8.18
CA TYR A 382 -13.63 -19.16 -8.08
C TYR A 382 -14.44 -19.99 -9.08
N ILE A 383 -15.72 -19.66 -9.30
CA ILE A 383 -16.56 -20.40 -10.25
C ILE A 383 -16.05 -20.26 -11.69
N THR A 384 -15.62 -19.07 -12.10
CA THR A 384 -14.98 -18.85 -13.40
C THR A 384 -13.67 -19.64 -13.49
N HIS A 385 -12.77 -19.47 -12.52
CA HIS A 385 -11.48 -20.17 -12.48
C HIS A 385 -11.64 -21.69 -12.56
N ASP A 386 -12.55 -22.27 -11.77
CA ASP A 386 -12.79 -23.71 -11.77
C ASP A 386 -13.37 -24.18 -13.10
N ARG A 387 -14.34 -23.45 -13.66
CA ARG A 387 -14.93 -23.76 -14.97
C ARG A 387 -13.88 -23.79 -16.08
N ASP A 388 -12.99 -22.80 -16.11
CA ASP A 388 -11.92 -22.71 -17.10
C ASP A 388 -10.89 -23.86 -16.93
N ALA A 389 -10.72 -24.36 -15.70
CA ALA A 389 -9.92 -25.55 -15.38
C ALA A 389 -10.66 -26.89 -15.58
N GLY A 390 -11.94 -26.89 -16.01
CA GLY A 390 -12.77 -28.09 -16.13
C GLY A 390 -13.18 -28.72 -14.79
N GLN A 391 -13.16 -27.93 -13.71
CA GLN A 391 -13.45 -28.31 -12.33
C GLN A 391 -14.73 -27.65 -11.82
N ASP A 392 -15.19 -28.09 -10.65
CA ASP A 392 -16.35 -27.51 -9.95
C ASP A 392 -16.27 -27.88 -8.46
N ARG A 393 -15.65 -27.01 -7.64
CA ARG A 393 -15.37 -27.32 -6.22
C ARG A 393 -16.63 -27.30 -5.35
N LEU A 394 -16.57 -28.02 -4.22
CA LEU A 394 -17.62 -27.97 -3.21
C LEU A 394 -17.58 -26.66 -2.40
N VAL A 395 -18.75 -26.21 -1.93
CA VAL A 395 -18.86 -25.14 -0.92
C VAL A 395 -18.00 -25.48 0.30
N SER A 396 -17.92 -26.76 0.68
CA SER A 396 -17.04 -27.28 1.75
C SER A 396 -15.56 -26.96 1.54
N ASP A 397 -15.07 -27.04 0.30
CA ASP A 397 -13.65 -26.85 -0.02
C ASP A 397 -13.29 -25.37 -0.09
N PHE A 398 -14.21 -24.54 -0.60
CA PHE A 398 -14.13 -23.09 -0.57
C PHE A 398 -14.12 -22.54 0.88
N ILE A 399 -15.10 -22.89 1.72
CA ILE A 399 -15.16 -22.33 3.09
C ILE A 399 -14.00 -22.77 3.99
N ARG A 400 -13.24 -23.80 3.61
CA ARG A 400 -12.02 -24.26 4.31
C ARG A 400 -10.89 -23.24 4.25
N GLU A 401 -10.89 -22.35 3.24
CA GLU A 401 -9.86 -21.34 3.00
C GLU A 401 -9.97 -20.14 3.96
N PHE A 402 -11.01 -20.07 4.80
CA PHE A 402 -11.25 -18.99 5.76
C PHE A 402 -10.76 -19.30 7.19
N GLU A 403 -10.33 -18.26 7.90
CA GLU A 403 -9.88 -18.33 9.29
C GLU A 403 -10.93 -18.97 10.21
N GLY A 404 -10.47 -19.95 10.99
CA GLY A 404 -11.33 -20.71 11.92
C GLY A 404 -12.24 -21.77 11.27
N LEU A 405 -12.19 -21.97 9.95
CA LEU A 405 -12.93 -23.02 9.21
C LEU A 405 -12.03 -24.09 8.57
N THR A 406 -10.72 -24.08 8.84
CA THR A 406 -9.78 -25.12 8.41
C THR A 406 -10.08 -26.52 8.97
N GLY A 407 -10.76 -26.62 10.13
CA GLY A 407 -11.20 -27.87 10.75
C GLY A 407 -12.58 -28.36 10.30
N SER A 408 -12.74 -29.66 10.08
CA SER A 408 -13.97 -30.28 9.55
C SER A 408 -15.22 -30.03 10.40
N ALA A 409 -15.13 -30.19 11.72
CA ALA A 409 -16.31 -30.13 12.61
C ALA A 409 -17.09 -28.80 12.48
N LYS A 410 -16.38 -27.66 12.42
CA LYS A 410 -17.01 -26.35 12.22
C LYS A 410 -17.59 -26.17 10.82
N ARG A 411 -16.90 -26.66 9.77
CA ARG A 411 -17.46 -26.65 8.41
C ARG A 411 -18.75 -27.45 8.33
N THR A 412 -18.82 -28.61 8.98
CA THR A 412 -20.06 -29.40 9.07
C THR A 412 -21.19 -28.57 9.68
N MET A 413 -20.95 -27.88 10.81
CA MET A 413 -21.95 -27.00 11.43
C MET A 413 -22.41 -25.86 10.50
N VAL A 414 -21.48 -25.23 9.76
CA VAL A 414 -21.80 -24.18 8.78
C VAL A 414 -22.65 -24.74 7.62
N LEU A 415 -22.25 -25.87 7.05
CA LEU A 415 -22.94 -26.49 5.91
C LEU A 415 -24.31 -27.08 6.30
N ASP A 416 -24.47 -27.52 7.55
CA ASP A 416 -25.76 -27.87 8.14
C ASP A 416 -26.66 -26.63 8.31
N ALA A 417 -26.13 -25.55 8.90
CA ALA A 417 -26.90 -24.33 9.16
C ALA A 417 -27.29 -23.57 7.87
N ALA A 418 -26.57 -23.77 6.77
CA ALA A 418 -26.84 -23.17 5.47
C ALA A 418 -27.58 -24.09 4.47
N ASP A 419 -27.82 -25.36 4.83
CA ASP A 419 -28.34 -26.41 3.93
C ASP A 419 -27.53 -26.58 2.62
N MET A 420 -26.19 -26.55 2.73
CA MET A 420 -25.25 -26.63 1.60
C MET A 420 -24.39 -27.91 1.61
N LYS A 421 -24.86 -28.98 2.25
CA LYS A 421 -24.11 -30.24 2.35
C LYS A 421 -23.93 -30.92 0.99
N ARG A 422 -22.66 -30.99 0.56
CA ARG A 422 -22.22 -31.54 -0.76
C ARG A 422 -22.63 -30.68 -1.96
N MET A 423 -23.10 -29.46 -1.72
CA MET A 423 -23.36 -28.48 -2.78
C MET A 423 -22.04 -28.02 -3.41
N LYS A 424 -22.03 -27.88 -4.73
CA LYS A 424 -20.95 -27.28 -5.52
C LYS A 424 -21.13 -25.77 -5.65
N LEU A 425 -20.05 -25.05 -5.99
CA LEU A 425 -20.16 -23.61 -6.20
C LEU A 425 -21.05 -23.26 -7.41
N SER A 426 -21.06 -24.09 -8.46
CA SER A 426 -21.92 -23.87 -9.63
C SER A 426 -23.43 -23.88 -9.29
N GLU A 427 -23.85 -24.59 -8.24
CA GLU A 427 -25.25 -24.65 -7.77
C GLU A 427 -25.73 -23.39 -7.05
N LEU A 428 -24.84 -22.41 -6.86
CA LEU A 428 -25.17 -21.05 -6.41
C LEU A 428 -25.51 -20.10 -7.57
N ILE A 429 -25.52 -20.58 -8.83
CA ILE A 429 -25.96 -19.79 -9.98
C ILE A 429 -27.47 -19.99 -10.21
N VAL A 430 -28.20 -18.89 -10.38
CA VAL A 430 -29.61 -18.85 -10.78
C VAL A 430 -29.74 -17.96 -12.02
N GLY A 431 -29.95 -18.59 -13.18
CA GLY A 431 -29.91 -17.89 -14.47
C GLY A 431 -28.49 -17.36 -14.74
N ASP A 432 -28.38 -16.05 -15.00
CA ASP A 432 -27.11 -15.37 -15.26
C ASP A 432 -26.52 -14.68 -14.00
N HIS A 433 -27.02 -15.01 -12.81
CA HIS A 433 -26.69 -14.35 -11.54
C HIS A 433 -26.33 -15.34 -10.44
N LEU A 434 -25.66 -14.87 -9.39
CA LEU A 434 -25.48 -15.64 -8.15
C LEU A 434 -26.71 -15.50 -7.25
N ASP A 435 -27.04 -16.56 -6.51
CA ASP A 435 -28.11 -16.57 -5.51
C ASP A 435 -27.64 -15.82 -4.24
N SER A 436 -27.81 -14.50 -4.25
CA SER A 436 -27.51 -13.61 -3.12
C SER A 436 -28.15 -14.06 -1.81
N GLY A 437 -29.37 -14.61 -1.85
CA GLY A 437 -30.08 -15.08 -0.65
C GLY A 437 -29.40 -16.28 0.00
N ARG A 438 -29.01 -17.27 -0.82
CA ARG A 438 -28.18 -18.40 -0.35
C ARG A 438 -26.81 -17.95 0.15
N ILE A 439 -26.18 -17.00 -0.53
CA ILE A 439 -24.85 -16.49 -0.15
C ILE A 439 -24.91 -15.72 1.17
N GLU A 440 -25.97 -14.95 1.42
CA GLU A 440 -26.20 -14.27 2.70
C GLU A 440 -26.43 -15.28 3.85
N VAL A 441 -27.19 -16.35 3.61
CA VAL A 441 -27.36 -17.46 4.56
C VAL A 441 -26.02 -18.14 4.87
N LEU A 442 -25.20 -18.42 3.85
CA LEU A 442 -23.86 -18.99 4.02
C LEU A 442 -22.95 -18.05 4.83
N LEU A 443 -22.91 -16.76 4.48
CA LEU A 443 -22.15 -15.72 5.18
C LEU A 443 -22.54 -15.64 6.65
N GLY A 444 -23.85 -15.63 6.95
CA GLY A 444 -24.39 -15.64 8.30
C GLY A 444 -24.01 -16.89 9.09
N ALA A 445 -24.10 -18.07 8.49
CA ALA A 445 -23.68 -19.33 9.10
C ALA A 445 -22.17 -19.35 9.40
N MET A 446 -21.33 -18.94 8.44
CA MET A 446 -19.87 -18.84 8.62
C MET A 446 -19.50 -17.86 9.74
N LYS A 447 -20.11 -16.65 9.79
CA LYS A 447 -19.89 -15.68 10.87
C LYS A 447 -20.30 -16.25 12.24
N ARG A 448 -21.46 -16.93 12.33
CA ARG A 448 -22.00 -17.54 13.56
C ARG A 448 -21.08 -18.61 14.18
N HIS A 449 -20.37 -19.39 13.38
CA HIS A 449 -19.51 -20.49 13.85
C HIS A 449 -18.00 -20.16 13.94
N THR A 450 -17.62 -18.94 13.53
CA THR A 450 -16.26 -18.40 13.65
C THR A 450 -16.20 -17.28 14.70
N LYS A 451 -15.06 -16.58 14.81
CA LYS A 451 -14.89 -15.44 15.71
C LYS A 451 -14.18 -14.31 14.95
N PRO A 452 -14.50 -13.03 15.22
CA PRO A 452 -13.75 -11.93 14.65
C PRO A 452 -12.27 -11.96 15.03
N VAL A 453 -11.41 -11.50 14.11
CA VAL A 453 -9.97 -11.37 14.33
C VAL A 453 -9.70 -10.14 15.19
N ALA A 454 -8.90 -10.28 16.26
CA ALA A 454 -8.48 -9.14 17.08
C ALA A 454 -7.45 -8.27 16.35
N SER A 455 -7.54 -6.95 16.47
CA SER A 455 -6.75 -5.97 15.72
C SER A 455 -5.25 -6.14 15.84
N ARG A 456 -4.77 -6.58 17.02
CA ARG A 456 -3.33 -6.88 17.24
C ARG A 456 -2.78 -7.99 16.33
N ARG A 457 -3.64 -8.83 15.73
CA ARG A 457 -3.23 -9.86 14.76
C ARG A 457 -2.98 -9.31 13.36
N LEU A 458 -3.49 -8.12 13.04
CA LEU A 458 -3.20 -7.46 11.76
C LEU A 458 -1.73 -7.08 11.64
N GLY A 459 -1.04 -6.90 12.78
CA GLY A 459 0.32 -6.41 12.90
C GLY A 459 0.34 -5.10 13.67
N VAL A 460 1.40 -4.88 14.44
CA VAL A 460 1.62 -3.70 15.28
C VAL A 460 3.10 -3.35 15.16
N ILE A 461 3.41 -2.15 14.65
CA ILE A 461 4.79 -1.67 14.46
C ILE A 461 5.48 -1.57 15.83
N GLY A 462 4.82 -0.93 16.80
CA GLY A 462 5.24 -0.89 18.20
C GLY A 462 6.11 0.31 18.56
N GLU A 463 6.02 0.70 19.84
CA GLU A 463 6.70 1.87 20.39
C GLU A 463 8.22 1.78 20.29
N ASP A 464 8.81 0.63 20.66
CA ASP A 464 10.27 0.46 20.71
C ASP A 464 10.93 0.68 19.34
N HIS A 465 10.28 0.19 18.27
CA HIS A 465 10.76 0.40 16.89
C HIS A 465 10.68 1.89 16.50
N LEU A 466 9.51 2.51 16.70
CA LEU A 466 9.29 3.91 16.34
C LEU A 466 10.18 4.85 17.17
N ARG A 467 10.41 4.55 18.45
CA ARG A 467 11.31 5.30 19.32
C ARG A 467 12.75 5.25 18.82
N ALA A 468 13.27 4.06 18.52
CA ALA A 468 14.61 3.92 17.94
C ALA A 468 14.72 4.62 16.57
N PHE A 469 13.68 4.53 15.73
CA PHE A 469 13.68 5.17 14.43
C PHE A 469 13.67 6.71 14.54
N PHE A 470 12.87 7.28 15.44
CA PHE A 470 12.74 8.73 15.61
C PHE A 470 13.95 9.34 16.33
N VAL A 471 14.37 8.74 17.44
CA VAL A 471 15.47 9.26 18.28
C VAL A 471 16.81 8.95 17.64
N ASP A 472 17.14 7.67 17.45
CA ASP A 472 18.46 7.26 16.97
C ASP A 472 18.60 7.41 15.43
N GLY A 473 17.51 7.22 14.68
CA GLY A 473 17.51 7.22 13.21
C GLY A 473 17.25 8.58 12.54
N LEU A 474 16.53 9.47 13.23
CA LEU A 474 16.11 10.78 12.71
C LEU A 474 16.57 11.98 13.56
N GLY A 475 17.14 11.76 14.76
CA GLY A 475 17.69 12.82 15.61
C GLY A 475 16.64 13.61 16.39
N CYS A 476 15.46 13.03 16.68
CA CYS A 476 14.49 13.68 17.55
C CYS A 476 15.02 13.79 18.98
N VAL A 477 14.74 14.92 19.64
CA VAL A 477 15.04 15.13 21.07
C VAL A 477 14.38 13.98 21.88
N PRO A 478 15.13 13.16 22.64
CA PRO A 478 14.60 11.92 23.23
C PRO A 478 13.34 12.11 24.09
N ASP A 479 13.30 13.18 24.89
CA ASP A 479 12.18 13.52 25.79
C ASP A 479 10.94 14.06 25.05
N SER A 480 11.08 14.47 23.78
CA SER A 480 9.96 14.91 22.95
C SER A 480 9.18 13.74 22.34
N PHE A 481 9.75 12.53 22.32
CA PHE A 481 9.12 11.40 21.64
C PHE A 481 7.82 10.98 22.33
N GLN A 482 6.72 10.98 21.56
CA GLN A 482 5.41 10.50 21.97
C GLN A 482 4.93 9.42 21.02
N TYR A 483 4.29 8.38 21.56
CA TYR A 483 3.67 7.29 20.81
C TYR A 483 2.23 7.08 21.27
N ALA A 484 1.33 6.83 20.32
CA ALA A 484 -0.03 6.42 20.58
C ALA A 484 -0.46 5.27 19.67
N LYS A 485 -1.19 4.33 20.25
CA LYS A 485 -1.89 3.26 19.53
C LYS A 485 -3.38 3.27 19.84
N ARG A 486 -4.19 3.07 18.81
CA ARG A 486 -5.64 2.88 18.89
C ARG A 486 -6.04 1.63 18.11
N THR A 487 -7.04 0.91 18.61
CA THR A 487 -7.62 -0.23 17.90
C THR A 487 -9.14 -0.23 18.00
N SER A 488 -9.81 -0.96 17.10
CA SER A 488 -11.28 -1.03 17.07
C SER A 488 -11.89 -1.48 18.39
N GLU A 489 -11.27 -2.42 19.10
CA GLU A 489 -11.73 -2.91 20.42
C GLU A 489 -11.78 -1.81 21.50
N GLN A 490 -10.99 -0.74 21.36
CA GLN A 490 -11.04 0.40 22.27
C GLN A 490 -12.21 1.34 21.97
N LYS A 491 -12.70 1.36 20.71
CA LYS A 491 -13.89 2.11 20.29
C LYS A 491 -15.17 1.45 20.81
N VAL A 492 -15.27 0.11 20.70
CA VAL A 492 -16.43 -0.68 21.16
C VAL A 492 -16.73 -0.52 22.66
N LYS A 493 -15.74 -0.16 23.50
CA LYS A 493 -15.96 0.10 24.93
C LYS A 493 -16.62 1.45 25.24
N LYS A 494 -16.90 2.29 24.25
CA LYS A 494 -17.47 3.65 24.41
C LYS A 494 -18.84 3.86 23.76
N SER A 495 -19.43 2.83 23.15
CA SER A 495 -20.72 2.94 22.46
C SER A 495 -21.61 1.74 22.78
N ASP A 496 -22.90 2.00 23.00
CA ASP A 496 -23.93 1.01 23.34
C ASP A 496 -24.35 0.15 22.14
N PHE A 497 -23.37 -0.46 21.46
CA PHE A 497 -23.64 -1.38 20.36
C PHE A 497 -24.24 -2.68 20.90
N GLY A 498 -25.38 -3.06 20.32
CA GLY A 498 -26.13 -4.25 20.69
C GLY A 498 -25.36 -5.56 20.43
N ALA A 499 -25.94 -6.68 20.84
CA ALA A 499 -25.33 -7.98 20.59
C ALA A 499 -25.13 -8.28 19.09
N ASP A 500 -26.00 -7.74 18.24
CA ASP A 500 -26.01 -7.95 16.78
C ASP A 500 -24.90 -7.19 16.05
N ASP A 501 -24.51 -5.99 16.52
CA ASP A 501 -23.38 -5.20 15.95
C ASP A 501 -21.99 -5.84 16.18
N LYS A 502 -21.92 -6.97 16.89
CA LYS A 502 -20.69 -7.78 16.93
C LYS A 502 -20.48 -8.59 15.65
N ALA A 503 -21.49 -8.74 14.79
CA ALA A 503 -21.41 -9.46 13.52
C ALA A 503 -20.78 -8.63 12.36
N SER A 504 -20.63 -7.33 12.55
CA SER A 504 -20.06 -6.35 11.60
C SER A 504 -18.65 -5.87 11.99
N PHE A 505 -18.04 -6.42 13.04
CA PHE A 505 -16.75 -5.96 13.55
C PHE A 505 -15.59 -6.17 12.56
N ILE A 506 -15.09 -5.07 12.00
CA ILE A 506 -13.84 -5.04 11.23
C ILE A 506 -12.69 -4.57 12.16
N PRO A 507 -11.61 -5.35 12.29
CA PRO A 507 -10.45 -4.96 13.09
C PRO A 507 -9.64 -3.87 12.40
N TRP A 508 -9.02 -3.00 13.20
CA TRP A 508 -8.07 -2.00 12.70
C TRP A 508 -7.08 -1.59 13.78
N CYS A 509 -5.88 -1.21 13.35
CA CYS A 509 -4.84 -0.65 14.21
C CYS A 509 -4.36 0.67 13.62
N LEU A 510 -4.43 1.74 14.41
CA LEU A 510 -3.87 3.05 14.08
C LEU A 510 -2.73 3.34 15.06
N GLU A 511 -1.53 3.56 14.53
CA GLU A 511 -0.36 3.94 15.30
C GLU A 511 0.14 5.31 14.86
N SER A 512 0.44 6.18 15.83
CA SER A 512 1.07 7.46 15.58
C SER A 512 2.28 7.68 16.48
N ALA A 513 3.27 8.37 15.95
CA ALA A 513 4.46 8.80 16.67
C ALA A 513 4.78 10.26 16.33
N PHE A 514 5.29 11.00 17.32
CA PHE A 514 5.71 12.39 17.20
C PHE A 514 7.08 12.55 17.86
N GLY A 515 7.93 13.40 17.27
CA GLY A 515 9.16 13.87 17.89
C GLY A 515 9.50 15.29 17.39
N TYR A 516 10.14 16.07 18.25
CA TYR A 516 10.70 17.37 17.92
C TYR A 516 12.16 17.20 17.51
N LEU A 517 12.59 17.84 16.43
CA LEU A 517 13.98 17.94 16.00
C LEU A 517 14.59 19.18 16.64
N ASP A 518 15.85 19.09 17.08
CA ASP A 518 16.52 20.17 17.80
C ASP A 518 16.59 21.46 16.97
N ASP A 519 16.42 22.61 17.64
CA ASP A 519 16.39 23.93 17.01
C ASP A 519 17.79 24.50 16.71
N GLY A 520 18.85 23.77 17.09
CA GLY A 520 20.26 24.13 16.95
C GLY A 520 20.86 24.14 15.54
N GLY A 521 20.15 24.66 14.53
CA GLY A 521 20.75 24.97 13.22
C GLY A 521 19.87 25.86 12.35
N ASP A 522 20.38 26.24 11.18
CA ASP A 522 19.89 27.35 10.35
C ASP A 522 18.35 27.43 10.19
N GLU A 523 17.80 28.61 10.49
CA GLU A 523 16.35 28.90 10.55
C GLU A 523 15.62 28.72 9.21
N ASP A 524 16.35 28.62 8.10
CA ASP A 524 15.85 28.47 6.73
C ASP A 524 15.66 27.00 6.27
N GLU A 525 16.01 26.00 7.08
CA GLU A 525 15.83 24.59 6.71
C GLU A 525 14.41 24.07 7.04
N GLU A 526 13.63 23.67 6.01
CA GLU A 526 12.36 22.95 6.20
C GLU A 526 12.61 21.54 6.78
N ARG A 527 12.66 21.46 8.11
CA ARG A 527 12.94 20.24 8.89
C ARG A 527 11.72 19.37 9.15
N ARG A 528 10.53 19.82 8.77
CA ARG A 528 9.26 19.10 8.97
C ARG A 528 9.21 17.82 8.13
N ARG A 529 8.91 16.68 8.77
CA ARG A 529 8.85 15.37 8.10
C ARG A 529 7.58 14.63 8.50
N ILE A 530 6.71 14.32 7.54
CA ILE A 530 5.50 13.51 7.77
C ILE A 530 5.61 12.20 7.00
N PHE A 531 5.71 11.11 7.76
CA PHE A 531 5.64 9.75 7.26
C PHE A 531 4.20 9.25 7.42
N ALA A 532 3.53 8.98 6.31
CA ALA A 532 2.20 8.40 6.31
C ALA A 532 2.20 7.08 5.54
N GLY A 533 1.44 6.10 6.02
CA GLY A 533 1.36 4.79 5.38
C GLY A 533 0.13 4.01 5.80
N ALA A 534 -0.17 2.96 5.04
CA ALA A 534 -1.26 2.06 5.33
C ALA A 534 -0.94 0.62 4.89
N ASN A 535 -1.43 -0.37 5.64
CA ASN A 535 -1.13 -1.79 5.45
C ASN A 535 0.37 -2.11 5.23
N PHE A 536 1.24 -1.36 5.92
CA PHE A 536 2.71 -1.50 5.88
C PHE A 536 3.36 -1.13 4.52
N SER A 537 2.62 -0.41 3.67
CA SER A 537 3.13 0.36 2.54
C SER A 537 3.32 1.83 2.94
N ALA A 538 4.41 2.46 2.52
CA ALA A 538 4.60 3.90 2.68
C ALA A 538 3.91 4.67 1.53
N SER A 539 3.31 5.82 1.84
CA SER A 539 2.57 6.62 0.86
C SER A 539 3.44 7.73 0.26
N ILE A 540 3.34 7.95 -1.06
CA ILE A 540 4.07 9.03 -1.77
C ILE A 540 3.56 10.42 -1.35
N LYS A 541 2.26 10.52 -1.05
CA LYS A 541 1.58 11.70 -0.51
C LYS A 541 0.80 11.28 0.73
N ASN A 542 0.60 12.20 1.67
CA ASN A 542 -0.24 11.96 2.84
C ASN A 542 -1.67 11.53 2.41
N PRO A 543 -2.12 10.29 2.72
CA PRO A 543 -3.43 9.79 2.35
C PRO A 543 -4.52 10.17 3.35
N PHE A 544 -4.17 10.71 4.52
CA PHE A 544 -5.10 11.09 5.57
C PHE A 544 -5.64 12.52 5.36
N ARG A 545 -6.21 12.76 4.17
CA ARG A 545 -6.71 14.08 3.75
C ARG A 545 -8.07 14.46 4.35
N SER A 546 -8.86 13.47 4.79
CA SER A 546 -10.14 13.67 5.47
C SER A 546 -10.40 12.52 6.43
N PHE A 547 -10.73 12.85 7.68
CA PHE A 547 -11.14 11.90 8.71
C PHE A 547 -12.68 11.80 8.76
N GLY A 548 -13.23 11.02 7.82
CA GLY A 548 -14.65 10.70 7.77
C GLY A 548 -15.55 11.93 7.58
N SER A 549 -16.63 12.02 8.35
CA SER A 549 -17.65 13.07 8.20
C SER A 549 -17.23 14.46 8.67
N SER A 550 -16.06 14.61 9.31
CA SER A 550 -15.53 15.93 9.70
C SER A 550 -15.02 16.74 8.51
N GLY A 551 -14.55 16.08 7.44
CA GLY A 551 -13.86 16.72 6.33
C GLY A 551 -12.43 17.17 6.62
N GLU A 552 -11.96 17.07 7.87
CA GLU A 552 -10.66 17.57 8.32
C GLU A 552 -9.59 16.49 8.20
N GLY A 553 -8.42 16.83 7.64
CA GLY A 553 -7.30 15.91 7.45
C GLY A 553 -6.19 16.06 8.50
N LEU A 554 -5.20 15.18 8.44
CA LEU A 554 -4.04 15.19 9.36
C LEU A 554 -3.36 16.56 9.43
N GLU A 555 -3.15 17.20 8.28
CA GLU A 555 -2.54 18.54 8.21
C GLU A 555 -3.34 19.59 9.00
N ALA A 556 -4.67 19.53 8.93
CA ALA A 556 -5.53 20.46 9.67
C ALA A 556 -5.47 20.19 11.19
N GLU A 557 -5.46 18.92 11.61
CA GLU A 557 -5.32 18.54 13.02
C GLU A 557 -3.97 18.94 13.61
N LEU A 558 -2.87 18.77 12.86
CA LEU A 558 -1.54 19.22 13.29
C LEU A 558 -1.48 20.75 13.44
N ASN A 559 -2.03 21.51 12.49
CA ASN A 559 -2.14 22.98 12.60
C ASN A 559 -2.90 23.43 13.85
N LYS A 560 -4.01 22.76 14.21
CA LYS A 560 -4.77 23.04 15.45
C LYS A 560 -3.96 22.79 16.74
N LEU A 561 -2.99 21.89 16.68
CA LEU A 561 -2.09 21.54 17.79
C LEU A 561 -0.83 22.41 17.84
N HIS A 562 -0.79 23.50 17.07
CA HIS A 562 0.40 24.36 16.88
C HIS A 562 1.61 23.61 16.28
N VAL A 563 1.31 22.66 15.38
CA VAL A 563 2.28 21.96 14.54
C VAL A 563 1.95 22.29 13.09
N GLY A 564 2.23 23.54 12.70
CA GLY A 564 2.03 24.06 11.36
C GLY A 564 3.00 23.50 10.31
N GLY A 565 3.32 24.33 9.31
CA GLY A 565 4.13 23.94 8.15
C GLY A 565 5.65 24.07 8.32
N TYR A 566 6.14 24.73 9.36
CA TYR A 566 7.57 25.08 9.52
C TYR A 566 8.20 24.47 10.78
N GLU A 567 7.37 23.98 11.69
CA GLU A 567 7.78 23.44 12.97
C GLU A 567 8.67 22.21 12.77
N PRO A 568 9.88 22.16 13.37
CA PRO A 568 10.89 21.15 13.10
C PRO A 568 10.50 19.84 13.79
N ILE A 569 9.59 19.09 13.17
CA ILE A 569 8.97 17.90 13.76
C ILE A 569 9.07 16.70 12.82
N VAL A 570 9.14 15.52 13.42
CA VAL A 570 8.83 14.25 12.76
C VAL A 570 7.47 13.78 13.25
N PHE A 571 6.59 13.45 12.30
CA PHE A 571 5.33 12.78 12.58
C PHE A 571 5.20 11.50 11.75
N GLY A 572 4.77 10.42 12.39
CA GLY A 572 4.46 9.15 11.76
C GLY A 572 2.99 8.81 11.99
N LEU A 573 2.26 8.44 10.94
CA LEU A 573 0.90 7.92 11.03
C LEU A 573 0.71 6.69 10.16
N HIS A 574 0.24 5.61 10.78
CA HIS A 574 0.09 4.31 10.13
C HIS A 574 -1.26 3.66 10.46
N LEU A 575 -1.97 3.20 9.43
CA LEU A 575 -3.24 2.48 9.56
C LEU A 575 -3.14 1.06 8.98
N VAL A 576 -3.59 0.06 9.72
CA VAL A 576 -3.82 -1.30 9.21
C VAL A 576 -5.33 -1.57 9.18
N HIS A 577 -5.85 -1.90 8.00
CA HIS A 577 -7.28 -2.17 7.76
C HIS A 577 -7.47 -3.26 6.69
N PRO A 578 -8.28 -4.32 6.94
CA PRO A 578 -8.56 -5.36 5.93
C PRO A 578 -9.33 -4.88 4.71
N ARG A 579 -10.13 -3.81 4.87
CA ARG A 579 -10.87 -3.12 3.80
C ARG A 579 -10.33 -1.71 3.60
N LEU A 580 -9.12 -1.60 3.09
CA LEU A 580 -8.50 -0.29 2.88
C LEU A 580 -8.99 0.29 1.54
N GLU A 581 -9.79 1.34 1.59
CA GLU A 581 -10.40 1.95 0.41
C GLU A 581 -9.80 3.35 0.15
N PHE A 582 -9.52 3.66 -1.11
CA PHE A 582 -8.99 4.95 -1.56
C PHE A 582 -9.95 5.60 -2.55
N THR A 583 -10.02 6.93 -2.56
CA THR A 583 -10.86 7.68 -3.52
C THR A 583 -10.28 7.75 -4.93
N ASP A 584 -9.00 7.42 -5.09
CA ASP A 584 -8.21 7.64 -6.30
C ASP A 584 -7.14 6.56 -6.50
N ARG A 585 -6.67 6.39 -7.74
CA ARG A 585 -5.66 5.39 -8.13
C ARG A 585 -4.27 5.66 -7.54
N GLY A 586 -3.92 6.93 -7.33
CA GLY A 586 -2.67 7.34 -6.68
C GLY A 586 -2.64 7.09 -5.17
N LYS A 587 -3.70 6.50 -4.61
CA LYS A 587 -3.83 6.17 -3.18
C LYS A 587 -3.66 7.44 -2.31
N THR A 588 -4.02 8.62 -2.84
CA THR A 588 -3.71 9.94 -2.25
C THR A 588 -4.75 10.44 -1.26
N ALA A 589 -5.93 9.81 -1.18
CA ALA A 589 -6.87 9.97 -0.07
C ALA A 589 -7.56 8.64 0.31
N LEU A 590 -7.52 8.33 1.61
CA LEU A 590 -8.20 7.18 2.23
C LEU A 590 -9.65 7.50 2.58
N ILE A 591 -10.52 6.52 2.38
CA ILE A 591 -11.89 6.54 2.90
C ILE A 591 -11.87 6.03 4.33
N VAL A 592 -11.79 6.95 5.30
CA VAL A 592 -11.87 6.63 6.74
C VAL A 592 -13.35 6.61 7.17
N GLY A 593 -14.07 5.57 6.75
CA GLY A 593 -15.50 5.41 7.03
C GLY A 593 -16.00 3.99 6.79
N GLY A 594 -16.15 3.22 7.88
CA GLY A 594 -16.71 1.87 7.96
C GLY A 594 -17.03 1.54 9.41
#